data_AF-A0A1S1QI61-F1
#
_entry.id   AF-A0A1S1QI61-F1
#
_cell.length_a   1.000
_cell.length_b   1.000
_cell.length_c   1.000
_cell.angle_alpha   90.00
_cell.angle_beta   90.00
_cell.angle_gamma   90.00
#
_symmetry.space_group_name_H-M   'P 1'
#
loop_
_entity.id
_entity.type
_entity.pdbx_description
1 polymer ?
#
loop_
_entity_poly.entity_id
_entity_poly.type
_entity_poly.pdbx_seq_one_letter_code
_entity_poly.pdbx_strand_id
1 'polypeptide(L)'
;MTAALDAQALPAGSALDLVRSLSPADLADVFPAPILFVDLADARPDELAALTARRPPLVLVGVGPGADRPGDGRSGGPGGSLVPAAAGLDVLLPEVLAPGDDVDAAVATLARAAGEHPEAAVALVGLLRMSERLEPLDALVAESLAYSTLLAGGDFARWLAARPPRAHRPSAQPLLTHRDGDRLVLTFNRPEARNAFDTGSRDALIAALRAASADDTLTEVALTAAGPAFGAGGDLTQFGTAPDLARAHLVRTGASAGAEIVRCPHRTVAYLHGACVGAGIEIPAFADRVVAAPDVAIQLPELRLGLVPGAGGTVSVTRRIGRRRTAWMVLTGVFLEAPAALRWGLVDEVAAPG
;
A
#
# COMPACT_ATOMS: atom_id res chain seq x y z
N MET A 1 6.05 -25.23 -20.95
CA MET A 1 6.17 -24.75 -19.55
C MET A 1 5.32 -23.52 -19.27
N THR A 2 4.77 -22.84 -20.29
CA THR A 2 3.88 -21.66 -20.18
C THR A 2 2.45 -21.95 -19.69
N ALA A 3 2.09 -23.21 -19.43
CA ALA A 3 0.73 -23.64 -19.08
C ALA A 3 0.48 -23.89 -17.58
N ALA A 4 1.43 -23.51 -16.70
CA ALA A 4 1.38 -23.86 -15.27
C ALA A 4 1.18 -22.65 -14.33
N LEU A 5 0.98 -21.44 -14.88
CA LEU A 5 0.59 -20.24 -14.14
C LEU A 5 -0.84 -19.85 -14.51
N ASP A 6 -1.72 -20.86 -14.58
CA ASP A 6 -3.15 -20.63 -14.67
C ASP A 6 -3.68 -20.22 -13.29
N ALA A 7 -4.91 -19.71 -13.22
CA ALA A 7 -5.57 -19.32 -11.97
C ALA A 7 -5.88 -20.51 -11.01
N GLN A 8 -5.26 -21.67 -11.21
CA GLN A 8 -5.42 -22.86 -10.39
C GLN A 8 -4.39 -22.90 -9.27
N ALA A 9 -4.84 -23.17 -8.04
CA ALA A 9 -3.96 -23.39 -6.90
C ALA A 9 -3.21 -24.73 -7.03
N LEU A 10 -1.90 -24.70 -6.81
CA LEU A 10 -1.03 -25.88 -6.81
C LEU A 10 -0.73 -26.34 -5.37
N PRO A 11 -0.61 -27.66 -5.10
CA PRO A 11 -0.05 -28.14 -3.85
C PRO A 11 1.35 -27.54 -3.60
N ALA A 12 1.70 -27.29 -2.33
CA ALA A 12 2.96 -26.63 -1.96
C ALA A 12 4.23 -27.29 -2.53
N GLY A 13 4.30 -28.63 -2.51
CA GLY A 13 5.39 -29.38 -3.13
C GLY A 13 5.50 -29.17 -4.65
N SER A 14 4.37 -29.18 -5.37
CA SER A 14 4.33 -28.91 -6.82
C SER A 14 4.72 -27.46 -7.14
N ALA A 15 4.27 -26.50 -6.33
CA ALA A 15 4.68 -25.10 -6.43
C ALA A 15 6.20 -24.93 -6.23
N LEU A 16 6.78 -25.63 -5.24
CA LEU A 16 8.21 -25.65 -5.00
C LEU A 16 9.01 -26.24 -6.17
N ASP A 17 8.54 -27.35 -6.74
CA ASP A 17 9.20 -27.99 -7.89
C ASP A 17 9.12 -27.12 -9.15
N LEU A 18 7.99 -26.44 -9.37
CA LEU A 18 7.85 -25.43 -10.43
C LEU A 18 8.90 -24.33 -10.25
N VAL A 19 8.97 -23.70 -9.07
CA VAL A 19 9.94 -22.63 -8.78
C VAL A 19 11.40 -23.13 -8.87
N ARG A 20 11.65 -24.41 -8.59
CA ARG A 20 12.96 -25.05 -8.80
C ARG A 20 13.35 -25.17 -10.27
N SER A 21 12.38 -25.38 -11.14
CA SER A 21 12.58 -25.55 -12.58
C SER A 21 12.79 -24.24 -13.34
N LEU A 22 12.40 -23.09 -12.75
CA LEU A 22 12.52 -21.79 -13.41
C LEU A 22 13.98 -21.42 -13.67
N SER A 23 14.32 -21.18 -14.94
CA SER A 23 15.59 -20.59 -15.37
C SER A 23 15.47 -19.07 -15.57
N PRO A 24 16.58 -18.31 -15.59
CA PRO A 24 16.55 -16.89 -15.92
C PRO A 24 15.96 -16.58 -17.31
N ALA A 25 16.08 -17.50 -18.26
CA ALA A 25 15.47 -17.35 -19.58
C ALA A 25 13.94 -17.47 -19.51
N ASP A 26 13.44 -18.36 -18.65
CA ASP A 26 12.00 -18.50 -18.40
C ASP A 26 11.41 -17.25 -17.73
N LEU A 27 12.22 -16.44 -17.02
CA LEU A 27 11.71 -15.23 -16.37
C LEU A 27 11.10 -14.26 -17.39
N ALA A 28 11.72 -14.10 -18.56
CA ALA A 28 11.17 -13.27 -19.64
C ALA A 28 9.80 -13.80 -20.15
N ASP A 29 9.62 -15.13 -20.14
CA ASP A 29 8.40 -15.83 -20.60
C ASP A 29 7.36 -16.06 -19.48
N VAL A 30 7.74 -15.88 -18.20
CA VAL A 30 6.91 -16.00 -16.98
C VAL A 30 6.24 -14.68 -16.60
N PHE A 31 6.70 -13.56 -17.16
CA PHE A 31 6.05 -12.27 -16.99
C PHE A 31 4.63 -12.08 -17.57
N PRO A 32 4.02 -12.93 -18.43
CA PRO A 32 2.62 -12.67 -18.80
C PRO A 32 1.65 -12.84 -17.62
N ALA A 33 2.01 -13.59 -16.58
CA ALA A 33 1.25 -13.68 -15.34
C ALA A 33 2.17 -14.13 -14.17
N PRO A 34 2.86 -13.21 -13.47
CA PRO A 34 3.84 -13.54 -12.45
C PRO A 34 3.17 -13.83 -11.09
N ILE A 35 2.20 -14.74 -11.07
CA ILE A 35 1.42 -15.09 -9.89
C ILE A 35 1.32 -16.60 -9.75
N LEU A 36 1.52 -17.09 -8.53
CA LEU A 36 1.44 -18.51 -8.19
C LEU A 36 0.50 -18.69 -7.00
N PHE A 37 -0.60 -19.40 -7.24
CA PHE A 37 -1.53 -19.80 -6.20
C PHE A 37 -1.07 -21.11 -5.57
N VAL A 38 -0.98 -21.13 -4.24
CA VAL A 38 -0.54 -22.26 -3.43
C VAL A 38 -1.71 -22.73 -2.60
N ASP A 39 -2.14 -23.97 -2.80
CA ASP A 39 -3.16 -24.61 -1.98
C ASP A 39 -2.57 -24.91 -0.59
N LEU A 40 -3.24 -24.41 0.44
CA LEU A 40 -2.84 -24.52 1.84
C LEU A 40 -3.48 -25.71 2.56
N ALA A 41 -4.47 -26.38 1.97
CA ALA A 41 -5.25 -27.42 2.65
C ALA A 41 -4.38 -28.56 3.21
N ASP A 42 -3.39 -29.00 2.43
CA ASP A 42 -2.45 -30.08 2.77
C ASP A 42 -0.98 -29.62 2.72
N ALA A 43 -0.71 -28.32 2.80
CA ALA A 43 0.63 -27.77 2.63
C ALA A 43 1.56 -28.11 3.80
N ARG A 44 2.72 -28.70 3.51
CA ARG A 44 3.73 -29.01 4.55
C ARG A 44 4.55 -27.76 4.90
N PRO A 45 4.80 -27.49 6.20
CA PRO A 45 5.56 -26.30 6.61
C PRO A 45 6.98 -26.19 6.01
N ASP A 46 7.68 -27.29 5.84
CA ASP A 46 9.01 -27.34 5.24
C ASP A 46 9.00 -27.00 3.74
N GLU A 47 7.97 -27.41 3.01
CA GLU A 47 7.77 -27.06 1.60
C GLU A 47 7.50 -25.57 1.43
N LEU A 48 6.60 -25.00 2.25
CA LEU A 48 6.29 -23.57 2.23
C LEU A 48 7.51 -22.72 2.60
N ALA A 49 8.27 -23.14 3.60
CA ALA A 49 9.52 -22.47 3.98
C ALA A 49 10.55 -22.53 2.85
N ALA A 50 10.72 -23.69 2.20
CA ALA A 50 11.65 -23.86 1.08
C ALA A 50 11.23 -23.05 -0.16
N LEU A 51 9.93 -22.99 -0.46
CA LEU A 51 9.36 -22.20 -1.56
C LEU A 51 9.64 -20.72 -1.36
N THR A 52 9.32 -20.21 -0.16
CA THR A 52 9.41 -18.78 0.13
C THR A 52 10.86 -18.31 0.33
N ALA A 53 11.74 -19.18 0.85
CA ALA A 53 13.17 -18.90 0.98
C ALA A 53 13.85 -18.61 -0.37
N ARG A 54 13.34 -19.17 -1.48
CA ARG A 54 13.88 -18.92 -2.83
C ARG A 54 13.62 -17.50 -3.34
N ARG A 55 12.65 -16.78 -2.77
CA ARG A 55 12.22 -15.44 -3.20
C ARG A 55 12.07 -15.34 -4.73
N PRO A 56 11.24 -16.19 -5.34
CA PRO A 56 11.00 -16.09 -6.77
C PRO A 56 10.45 -14.69 -7.12
N PRO A 57 10.69 -14.19 -8.34
CA PRO A 57 10.09 -12.96 -8.85
C PRO A 57 8.62 -13.21 -9.24
N LEU A 58 7.84 -13.74 -8.30
CA LEU A 58 6.44 -14.09 -8.41
C LEU A 58 5.69 -13.54 -7.20
N VAL A 59 4.42 -13.21 -7.42
CA VAL A 59 3.41 -13.01 -6.38
C VAL A 59 2.96 -14.38 -5.89
N LEU A 60 3.20 -14.71 -4.63
CA LEU A 60 2.81 -15.97 -4.01
C LEU A 60 1.54 -15.78 -3.18
N VAL A 61 0.47 -16.48 -3.58
CA VAL A 61 -0.85 -16.36 -2.96
C VAL A 61 -1.27 -17.68 -2.34
N GLY A 62 -1.54 -17.70 -1.04
CA GLY A 62 -2.09 -18.88 -0.37
C GLY A 62 -3.62 -18.93 -0.47
N VAL A 63 -4.15 -20.05 -0.93
CA VAL A 63 -5.58 -20.34 -1.12
C VAL A 63 -6.01 -21.50 -0.22
N GLY A 64 -7.25 -21.49 0.27
CA GLY A 64 -7.76 -22.51 1.17
C GLY A 64 -7.55 -22.16 2.64
N PRO A 65 -8.14 -22.92 3.59
CA PRO A 65 -7.93 -22.69 5.01
C PRO A 65 -6.42 -22.75 5.25
N GLY A 66 -5.84 -21.68 5.78
CA GLY A 66 -4.41 -21.65 6.05
C GLY A 66 -3.99 -22.87 6.86
N ALA A 67 -2.74 -23.28 6.74
CA ALA A 67 -2.19 -24.35 7.56
C ALA A 67 -2.23 -23.93 9.04
N ASP A 68 -3.36 -24.13 9.72
CA ASP A 68 -3.51 -24.06 11.16
C ASP A 68 -4.68 -24.96 11.61
N ARG A 69 -4.32 -26.10 12.22
CA ARG A 69 -5.09 -26.64 13.33
C ARG A 69 -4.09 -27.06 14.41
N PRO A 70 -4.07 -26.33 15.52
CA PRO A 70 -4.47 -26.97 16.76
C PRO A 70 -5.42 -26.12 17.61
N GLY A 71 -6.55 -26.72 17.99
CA GLY A 71 -7.29 -26.37 19.21
C GLY A 71 -8.22 -25.15 19.15
N ASP A 72 -9.50 -25.44 19.26
CA ASP A 72 -10.51 -24.57 19.87
C ASP A 72 -10.04 -24.01 21.23
N GLY A 73 -9.82 -22.70 21.35
CA GLY A 73 -9.36 -22.14 22.62
C GLY A 73 -9.44 -20.63 22.70
N ARG A 74 -10.36 -20.14 23.53
CA ARG A 74 -10.53 -18.73 23.90
C ARG A 74 -9.29 -18.17 24.61
N SER A 75 -8.68 -17.12 24.06
CA SER A 75 -7.89 -16.05 24.75
C SER A 75 -7.31 -15.13 23.65
N GLY A 76 -7.45 -13.80 23.61
CA GLY A 76 -7.37 -12.82 24.69
C GLY A 76 -5.95 -12.24 24.80
N GLY A 77 -5.53 -11.35 23.88
CA GLY A 77 -4.23 -10.62 23.94
C GLY A 77 -3.55 -10.43 22.57
N PRO A 78 -2.71 -9.39 22.36
CA PRO A 78 -2.07 -9.12 21.08
C PRO A 78 -0.93 -10.12 20.83
N GLY A 79 -0.94 -10.79 19.69
CA GLY A 79 0.15 -11.70 19.28
C GLY A 79 -0.26 -13.15 19.00
N GLY A 80 -1.41 -13.39 18.37
CA GLY A 80 -1.70 -14.69 17.75
C GLY A 80 -0.76 -14.90 16.55
N SER A 81 0.32 -15.65 16.76
CA SER A 81 1.35 -15.95 15.76
C SER A 81 0.75 -16.77 14.62
N LEU A 82 0.73 -16.18 13.43
CA LEU A 82 0.63 -16.89 12.16
C LEU A 82 1.74 -17.94 12.05
N VAL A 83 1.46 -19.07 11.41
CA VAL A 83 2.45 -20.13 11.20
C VAL A 83 3.71 -19.58 10.53
N PRO A 84 4.93 -19.82 11.08
CA PRO A 84 6.18 -19.33 10.52
C PRO A 84 6.44 -19.73 9.06
N ALA A 85 5.85 -20.83 8.60
CA ALA A 85 6.06 -21.37 7.25
C ALA A 85 5.30 -20.63 6.14
N ALA A 86 4.09 -20.15 6.40
CA ALA A 86 3.33 -19.32 5.45
C ALA A 86 3.75 -17.83 5.51
N ALA A 87 4.64 -17.48 6.44
CA ALA A 87 5.13 -16.12 6.64
C ALA A 87 5.95 -15.59 5.47
N GLY A 88 6.23 -16.37 4.43
CA GLY A 88 6.86 -15.87 3.21
C GLY A 88 5.92 -15.66 2.02
N LEU A 89 4.63 -15.99 2.16
CA LEU A 89 3.61 -15.69 1.14
C LEU A 89 3.24 -14.20 1.15
N ASP A 90 2.78 -13.68 0.00
CA ASP A 90 2.49 -12.26 -0.21
C ASP A 90 1.03 -11.92 0.04
N VAL A 91 0.13 -12.86 -0.22
CA VAL A 91 -1.29 -12.74 0.10
C VAL A 91 -1.74 -14.07 0.68
N LEU A 92 -2.56 -14.01 1.72
CA LEU A 92 -3.27 -15.17 2.27
C LEU A 92 -4.75 -14.86 2.20
N LEU A 93 -5.49 -15.56 1.33
CA LEU A 93 -6.92 -15.32 1.16
C LEU A 93 -7.72 -15.43 2.47
N PRO A 94 -7.43 -16.37 3.39
CA PRO A 94 -8.10 -16.41 4.70
C PRO A 94 -7.89 -15.18 5.59
N GLU A 95 -6.84 -14.39 5.36
CA GLU A 95 -6.56 -13.19 6.16
C GLU A 95 -7.27 -11.93 5.64
N VAL A 96 -7.60 -11.91 4.36
CA VAL A 96 -8.09 -10.73 3.64
C VAL A 96 -9.56 -10.83 3.25
N LEU A 97 -10.09 -12.05 3.13
CA LEU A 97 -11.49 -12.30 2.83
C LEU A 97 -12.33 -12.41 4.12
N ALA A 98 -13.52 -11.84 4.09
CA ALA A 98 -14.54 -12.04 5.11
C ALA A 98 -15.27 -13.37 4.92
N PRO A 99 -15.92 -13.92 5.97
CA PRO A 99 -16.77 -15.08 5.83
C PRO A 99 -17.88 -14.87 4.79
N GLY A 100 -17.94 -15.74 3.78
CA GLY A 100 -18.91 -15.66 2.68
C GLY A 100 -18.42 -14.92 1.44
N ASP A 101 -17.24 -14.33 1.46
CA ASP A 101 -16.61 -13.77 0.25
C ASP A 101 -16.30 -14.87 -0.76
N ASP A 102 -16.41 -14.53 -2.04
CA ASP A 102 -16.15 -15.43 -3.16
C ASP A 102 -14.63 -15.58 -3.41
N VAL A 103 -14.09 -16.75 -3.04
CA VAL A 103 -12.69 -17.10 -3.19
C VAL A 103 -12.27 -17.15 -4.66
N ASP A 104 -13.13 -17.67 -5.54
CA ASP A 104 -12.82 -17.81 -6.97
C ASP A 104 -12.77 -16.44 -7.63
N ALA A 105 -13.68 -15.53 -7.25
CA ALA A 105 -13.65 -14.14 -7.70
C ALA A 105 -12.39 -13.40 -7.20
N ALA A 106 -11.94 -13.67 -5.97
CA ALA A 106 -10.70 -13.12 -5.43
C ALA A 106 -9.47 -13.62 -6.20
N VAL A 107 -9.39 -14.93 -6.47
CA VAL A 107 -8.33 -15.55 -7.29
C VAL A 107 -8.31 -14.95 -8.69
N ALA A 108 -9.47 -14.85 -9.36
CA ALA A 108 -9.58 -14.26 -10.69
C ALA A 108 -9.16 -12.78 -10.71
N THR A 109 -9.49 -12.03 -9.66
CA THR A 109 -9.11 -10.61 -9.52
C THR A 109 -7.59 -10.47 -9.41
N LEU A 110 -6.95 -11.26 -8.56
CA LEU A 110 -5.50 -11.26 -8.38
C LEU A 110 -4.77 -11.70 -9.66
N ALA A 111 -5.25 -12.77 -10.30
CA ALA A 111 -4.67 -13.30 -11.54
C ALA A 111 -4.71 -12.24 -12.65
N ARG A 112 -5.87 -11.60 -12.83
CA ARG A 112 -6.05 -10.52 -13.82
C ARG A 112 -5.15 -9.33 -13.51
N ALA A 113 -5.09 -8.89 -12.26
CA ALA A 113 -4.25 -7.75 -11.87
C ALA A 113 -2.76 -8.00 -12.12
N ALA A 114 -2.26 -9.17 -11.74
CA ALA A 114 -0.86 -9.55 -11.98
C ALA A 114 -0.56 -9.73 -13.48
N GLY A 115 -1.52 -10.23 -14.27
CA GLY A 115 -1.34 -10.35 -15.72
C GLY A 115 -1.41 -9.01 -16.48
N GLU A 116 -2.25 -8.07 -16.04
CA GLU A 116 -2.35 -6.72 -16.62
C GLU A 116 -1.13 -5.84 -16.29
N HIS A 117 -0.57 -6.02 -15.10
CA HIS A 117 0.50 -5.19 -14.54
C HIS A 117 1.64 -6.01 -13.89
N PRO A 118 2.32 -6.87 -14.66
CA PRO A 118 3.23 -7.88 -14.12
C PRO A 118 4.46 -7.30 -13.43
N GLU A 119 5.08 -6.29 -14.04
CA GLU A 119 6.29 -5.64 -13.52
C GLU A 119 6.00 -4.96 -12.16
N ALA A 120 4.89 -4.24 -12.09
CA ALA A 120 4.47 -3.53 -10.88
C ALA A 120 4.04 -4.52 -9.77
N ALA A 121 3.38 -5.63 -10.11
CA ALA A 121 2.97 -6.64 -9.14
C ALA A 121 4.17 -7.34 -8.49
N VAL A 122 5.20 -7.69 -9.27
CA VAL A 122 6.43 -8.30 -8.75
C VAL A 122 7.24 -7.30 -7.94
N ALA A 123 7.38 -6.07 -8.44
CA ALA A 123 8.08 -5.00 -7.73
C ALA A 123 7.42 -4.70 -6.37
N LEU A 124 6.09 -4.68 -6.31
CA LEU A 124 5.31 -4.50 -5.09
C LEU A 124 5.67 -5.53 -4.03
N VAL A 125 5.52 -6.82 -4.33
CA VAL A 125 5.74 -7.87 -3.31
C VAL A 125 7.20 -7.95 -2.90
N GLY A 126 8.13 -7.72 -3.83
CA GLY A 126 9.56 -7.61 -3.52
C GLY A 126 9.87 -6.46 -2.56
N LEU A 127 9.30 -5.29 -2.82
CA LEU A 127 9.43 -4.10 -1.96
C LEU A 127 8.82 -4.35 -0.58
N LEU A 128 7.62 -4.91 -0.50
CA LEU A 128 6.93 -5.17 0.76
C LEU A 128 7.69 -6.18 1.65
N ARG A 129 8.23 -7.26 1.08
CA ARG A 129 9.10 -8.23 1.79
C ARG A 129 10.40 -7.58 2.32
N MET A 130 10.87 -6.53 1.66
CA MET A 130 12.07 -5.80 2.09
C MET A 130 11.74 -4.74 3.16
N SER A 131 10.66 -4.00 2.98
CA SER A 131 10.20 -2.91 3.85
C SER A 131 10.02 -3.34 5.31
N GLU A 132 9.59 -4.58 5.56
CA GLU A 132 9.45 -5.15 6.92
C GLU A 132 10.76 -5.21 7.71
N ARG A 133 11.91 -5.19 7.03
CA ARG A 133 13.25 -5.32 7.64
C ARG A 133 14.01 -3.99 7.68
N LEU A 134 13.40 -2.93 7.15
CA LEU A 134 14.02 -1.62 7.04
C LEU A 134 13.41 -0.67 8.08
N GLU A 135 14.22 0.26 8.57
CA GLU A 135 13.70 1.41 9.32
C GLU A 135 12.78 2.26 8.42
N PRO A 136 11.78 2.98 8.97
CA PRO A 136 10.79 3.70 8.17
C PRO A 136 11.38 4.64 7.12
N LEU A 137 12.45 5.35 7.46
CA LEU A 137 13.10 6.29 6.54
C LEU A 137 13.87 5.58 5.42
N ASP A 138 14.49 4.43 5.70
CA ASP A 138 15.17 3.62 4.68
C ASP A 138 14.15 2.92 3.76
N ALA A 139 13.02 2.51 4.32
CA ALA A 139 11.91 1.93 3.56
C ALA A 139 11.30 2.95 2.57
N LEU A 140 11.25 4.24 2.93
CA LEU A 140 10.83 5.31 2.01
C LEU A 140 11.81 5.48 0.83
N VAL A 141 13.12 5.32 1.07
CA VAL A 141 14.13 5.34 0.00
C VAL A 141 13.94 4.14 -0.92
N ALA A 142 13.76 2.94 -0.36
CA ALA A 142 13.48 1.72 -1.12
C ALA A 142 12.21 1.82 -1.97
N GLU A 143 11.12 2.35 -1.41
CA GLU A 143 9.89 2.61 -2.14
C GLU A 143 10.15 3.55 -3.32
N SER A 144 10.87 4.65 -3.08
CA SER A 144 11.19 5.58 -4.14
C SER A 144 12.05 4.96 -5.25
N LEU A 145 12.97 4.05 -4.94
CA LEU A 145 13.79 3.37 -5.94
C LEU A 145 12.92 2.46 -6.82
N ALA A 146 12.09 1.62 -6.20
CA ALA A 146 11.15 0.76 -6.93
C ALA A 146 10.17 1.57 -7.79
N TYR A 147 9.60 2.64 -7.23
CA TYR A 147 8.71 3.55 -7.96
C TYR A 147 9.41 4.19 -9.16
N SER A 148 10.65 4.65 -9.00
CA SER A 148 11.42 5.24 -10.10
C SER A 148 11.78 4.22 -11.19
N THR A 149 12.01 2.95 -10.84
CA THR A 149 12.16 1.87 -11.82
C THR A 149 10.88 1.69 -12.64
N LEU A 150 9.71 1.67 -11.99
CA LEU A 150 8.43 1.48 -12.66
C LEU A 150 8.00 2.68 -13.51
N LEU A 151 8.41 3.90 -13.16
CA LEU A 151 8.21 5.09 -14.02
C LEU A 151 8.90 4.96 -15.38
N ALA A 152 9.96 4.14 -15.49
CA ALA A 152 10.61 3.81 -16.77
C ALA A 152 9.96 2.61 -17.48
N GLY A 153 9.03 1.91 -16.81
CA GLY A 153 8.41 0.67 -17.26
C GLY A 153 7.37 0.86 -18.36
N GLY A 154 7.09 -0.22 -19.08
CA GLY A 154 6.14 -0.22 -20.20
C GLY A 154 4.71 0.05 -19.75
N ASP A 155 4.33 -0.45 -18.57
CA ASP A 155 2.97 -0.34 -18.03
C ASP A 155 2.59 1.13 -17.77
N PHE A 156 3.48 1.86 -17.10
CA PHE A 156 3.30 3.28 -16.84
C PHE A 156 3.27 4.10 -18.14
N ALA A 157 4.15 3.79 -19.10
CA ALA A 157 4.14 4.44 -20.41
C ALA A 157 2.81 4.23 -21.17
N ARG A 158 2.26 3.01 -21.15
CA ARG A 158 0.94 2.72 -21.76
C ARG A 158 -0.18 3.48 -21.08
N TRP A 159 -0.21 3.50 -19.75
CA TRP A 159 -1.18 4.28 -18.99
C TRP A 159 -1.08 5.78 -19.31
N LEU A 160 0.15 6.31 -19.34
CA LEU A 160 0.42 7.72 -19.59
C LEU A 160 -0.07 8.17 -20.97
N ALA A 161 0.09 7.31 -21.99
CA ALA A 161 -0.41 7.55 -23.34
C ALA A 161 -1.94 7.46 -23.45
N ALA A 162 -2.58 6.59 -22.67
CA ALA A 162 -4.03 6.37 -22.71
C ALA A 162 -4.83 7.36 -21.84
N ARG A 163 -4.20 8.04 -20.88
CA ARG A 163 -4.92 8.91 -19.95
C ARG A 163 -5.53 10.13 -20.66
N PRO A 164 -6.76 10.54 -20.29
CA PRO A 164 -7.34 11.76 -20.83
C PRO A 164 -6.54 12.98 -20.36
N PRO A 165 -6.32 13.99 -21.24
CA PRO A 165 -5.66 15.22 -20.84
C PRO A 165 -6.50 15.93 -19.78
N ARG A 166 -5.84 16.43 -18.74
CA ARG A 166 -6.45 17.20 -17.66
C ARG A 166 -5.57 18.40 -17.35
N ALA A 167 -6.19 19.55 -17.13
CA ALA A 167 -5.49 20.75 -16.69
C ALA A 167 -5.23 20.67 -15.19
N HIS A 168 -3.99 20.95 -14.79
CA HIS A 168 -3.64 21.14 -13.39
C HIS A 168 -4.37 22.35 -12.82
N ARG A 169 -4.88 22.24 -11.59
CA ARG A 169 -5.60 23.31 -10.88
C ARG A 169 -4.85 23.67 -9.61
N PRO A 170 -3.84 24.57 -9.68
CA PRO A 170 -3.10 24.97 -8.49
C PRO A 170 -4.02 25.72 -7.51
N SER A 171 -3.73 25.61 -6.22
CA SER A 171 -4.37 26.43 -5.18
C SER A 171 -3.34 27.36 -4.56
N ALA A 172 -3.75 28.59 -4.25
CA ALA A 172 -2.91 29.53 -3.50
C ALA A 172 -2.79 29.14 -2.01
N GLN A 173 -3.75 28.36 -1.50
CA GLN A 173 -3.81 27.89 -0.11
C GLN A 173 -4.18 26.40 -0.09
N PRO A 174 -3.28 25.50 -0.57
CA PRO A 174 -3.57 24.07 -0.66
C PRO A 174 -3.64 23.39 0.71
N LEU A 175 -3.16 24.06 1.76
CA LEU A 175 -3.23 23.62 3.14
C LEU A 175 -3.57 24.83 4.03
N LEU A 176 -4.57 24.68 4.88
CA LEU A 176 -4.90 25.65 5.93
C LEU A 176 -4.26 25.21 7.25
N THR A 177 -3.80 26.18 8.03
CA THR A 177 -3.25 25.95 9.37
C THR A 177 -4.11 26.68 10.40
N HIS A 178 -4.49 25.99 11.46
CA HIS A 178 -5.23 26.56 12.58
C HIS A 178 -4.66 26.06 13.88
N ARG A 179 -4.31 26.96 14.79
CA ARG A 179 -3.81 26.60 16.12
C ARG A 179 -4.92 26.74 17.15
N ASP A 180 -5.14 25.69 17.93
CA ASP A 180 -6.06 25.66 19.07
C ASP A 180 -5.27 25.24 20.32
N GLY A 181 -4.88 26.21 21.13
CA GLY A 181 -4.01 25.97 22.29
C GLY A 181 -2.66 25.37 21.92
N ASP A 182 -2.40 24.16 22.41
CA ASP A 182 -1.20 23.34 22.17
C ASP A 182 -1.36 22.36 20.98
N ARG A 183 -2.46 22.48 20.22
CA ARG A 183 -2.73 21.66 19.03
C ARG A 183 -2.64 22.48 17.75
N LEU A 184 -1.95 21.95 16.74
CA LEU A 184 -1.94 22.49 15.38
C LEU A 184 -2.79 21.62 14.45
N VAL A 185 -3.79 22.21 13.80
CA VAL A 185 -4.65 21.55 12.81
C VAL A 185 -4.23 21.94 11.40
N LEU A 186 -3.90 20.94 10.59
CA LEU A 186 -3.51 21.04 9.19
C LEU A 186 -4.65 20.49 8.33
N THR A 187 -5.28 21.35 7.52
CA THR A 187 -6.44 20.99 6.71
C THR A 187 -6.10 21.06 5.22
N PHE A 188 -6.10 19.92 4.51
CA PHE A 188 -5.99 19.92 3.05
C PHE A 188 -7.15 20.70 2.43
N ASN A 189 -6.84 21.61 1.50
CA ASN A 189 -7.79 22.62 1.04
C ASN A 189 -7.73 22.82 -0.49
N ARG A 190 -8.02 21.73 -1.20
CA ARG A 190 -8.29 21.70 -2.65
C ARG A 190 -9.57 20.89 -2.94
N PRO A 191 -10.72 21.20 -2.32
CA PRO A 191 -11.93 20.40 -2.45
C PRO A 191 -12.42 20.25 -3.91
N GLU A 192 -12.18 21.25 -4.76
CA GLU A 192 -12.47 21.25 -6.20
C GLU A 192 -11.67 20.21 -6.99
N ALA A 193 -10.54 19.76 -6.44
CA ALA A 193 -9.72 18.66 -6.95
C ALA A 193 -9.84 17.40 -6.08
N ARG A 194 -10.83 17.34 -5.17
CA ARG A 194 -10.97 16.30 -4.13
C ARG A 194 -9.68 16.09 -3.33
N ASN A 195 -9.01 17.18 -3.00
CA ASN A 195 -7.75 17.19 -2.26
C ASN A 195 -6.68 16.27 -2.87
N ALA A 196 -6.63 16.18 -4.21
CA ALA A 196 -5.53 15.51 -4.88
C ALA A 196 -4.19 16.14 -4.43
N PHE A 197 -3.20 15.31 -4.14
CA PHE A 197 -1.93 15.73 -3.57
C PHE A 197 -0.96 16.12 -4.69
N ASP A 198 -0.75 17.43 -4.85
CA ASP A 198 0.19 18.01 -5.81
C ASP A 198 1.45 18.55 -5.12
N THR A 199 2.41 19.01 -5.92
CA THR A 199 3.62 19.73 -5.45
C THR A 199 3.30 20.84 -4.44
N GLY A 200 2.27 21.67 -4.70
CA GLY A 200 1.90 22.76 -3.79
C GLY A 200 1.43 22.27 -2.43
N SER A 201 0.57 21.26 -2.41
CA SER A 201 0.08 20.61 -1.18
C SER A 201 1.22 19.94 -0.42
N ARG A 202 2.13 19.26 -1.13
CA ARG A 202 3.33 18.64 -0.56
C ARG A 202 4.21 19.67 0.13
N ASP A 203 4.56 20.74 -0.59
CA ASP A 203 5.49 21.74 -0.08
C ASP A 203 4.89 22.49 1.12
N ALA A 204 3.58 22.79 1.07
CA ALA A 204 2.86 23.40 2.19
C ALA A 204 2.80 22.49 3.42
N LEU A 205 2.53 21.20 3.24
CA LEU A 205 2.50 20.22 4.34
C LEU A 205 3.87 20.05 4.99
N ILE A 206 4.93 19.91 4.20
CA ILE A 206 6.31 19.79 4.69
C ILE A 206 6.70 21.04 5.48
N ALA A 207 6.39 22.23 4.95
CA ALA A 207 6.68 23.48 5.64
C ALA A 207 5.95 23.57 7.00
N ALA A 208 4.67 23.19 7.04
CA ALA A 208 3.87 23.19 8.26
C ALA A 208 4.37 22.17 9.30
N LEU A 209 4.71 20.94 8.88
CA LEU A 209 5.24 19.91 9.77
C LEU A 209 6.61 20.28 10.36
N ARG A 210 7.48 20.91 9.55
CA ARG A 210 8.77 21.42 10.03
C ARG A 210 8.60 22.56 11.02
N ALA A 211 7.68 23.48 10.75
CA ALA A 211 7.35 24.57 11.69
C ALA A 211 6.80 24.00 13.00
N ALA A 212 5.89 23.02 12.94
CA ALA A 212 5.35 22.36 14.12
C ALA A 212 6.44 21.65 14.94
N SER A 213 7.36 20.95 14.27
CA SER A 213 8.45 20.23 14.93
C SER A 213 9.46 21.16 15.63
N ALA A 214 9.51 22.43 15.23
CA ALA A 214 10.35 23.46 15.86
C ALA A 214 9.63 24.22 16.99
N ASP A 215 8.33 24.01 17.18
CA ASP A 215 7.52 24.65 18.21
C ASP A 215 7.33 23.69 19.40
N ASP A 216 8.05 23.94 20.50
CA ASP A 216 8.01 23.15 21.72
C ASP A 216 6.75 23.37 22.57
N THR A 217 5.91 24.34 22.19
CA THR A 217 4.64 24.63 22.85
C THR A 217 3.48 23.82 22.28
N LEU A 218 3.70 23.06 21.22
CA LEU A 218 2.74 22.09 20.69
C LEU A 218 2.90 20.74 21.37
N THR A 219 1.79 20.02 21.51
CA THR A 219 1.75 18.63 21.97
C THR A 219 1.12 17.71 20.92
N GLU A 220 0.31 18.26 20.02
CA GLU A 220 -0.41 17.53 18.97
C GLU A 220 -0.42 18.25 17.62
N VAL A 221 -0.26 17.49 16.54
CA VAL A 221 -0.52 17.89 15.16
C VAL A 221 -1.63 17.04 14.58
N ALA A 222 -2.72 17.67 14.16
CA ALA A 222 -3.86 17.01 13.54
C ALA A 222 -3.88 17.21 12.02
N LEU A 223 -4.08 16.14 11.26
CA LEU A 223 -4.29 16.14 9.81
C LEU A 223 -5.78 15.93 9.53
N THR A 224 -6.38 16.80 8.72
CA THR A 224 -7.77 16.70 8.24
C THR A 224 -7.88 17.30 6.82
N ALA A 225 -9.08 17.36 6.25
CA ALA A 225 -9.30 17.89 4.92
C ALA A 225 -10.65 18.62 4.78
N ALA A 226 -10.71 19.61 3.89
CA ALA A 226 -11.92 20.32 3.55
C ALA A 226 -12.72 19.60 2.45
N GLY A 227 -14.04 19.70 2.51
CA GLY A 227 -14.93 19.14 1.48
C GLY A 227 -15.19 17.63 1.65
N PRO A 228 -15.75 16.97 0.61
CA PRO A 228 -16.36 15.64 0.76
C PRO A 228 -15.38 14.46 0.72
N ALA A 229 -14.09 14.70 0.51
CA ALA A 229 -13.08 13.65 0.43
C ALA A 229 -11.84 14.08 1.18
N PHE A 230 -11.23 13.18 1.96
CA PHE A 230 -9.95 13.45 2.57
C PHE A 230 -8.86 13.70 1.52
N GLY A 231 -8.75 12.82 0.52
CA GLY A 231 -7.79 12.94 -0.56
C GLY A 231 -7.96 11.90 -1.65
N ALA A 232 -7.93 12.34 -2.91
CA ALA A 232 -8.10 11.49 -4.09
C ALA A 232 -6.78 10.92 -4.67
N GLY A 233 -5.71 10.91 -3.86
CA GLY A 233 -4.38 10.43 -4.27
C GLY A 233 -3.51 11.51 -4.88
N GLY A 234 -2.40 11.11 -5.51
CA GLY A 234 -1.52 12.06 -6.19
C GLY A 234 -2.22 12.77 -7.35
N ASP A 235 -1.90 14.05 -7.57
CA ASP A 235 -2.44 14.80 -8.71
C ASP A 235 -1.90 14.22 -10.03
N LEU A 236 -2.76 13.45 -10.72
CA LEU A 236 -2.40 12.73 -11.95
C LEU A 236 -1.86 13.64 -13.06
N THR A 237 -2.15 14.95 -13.05
CA THR A 237 -1.60 15.90 -14.04
C THR A 237 -0.10 16.09 -13.90
N GLN A 238 0.48 15.76 -12.74
CA GLN A 238 1.91 15.85 -12.47
C GLN A 238 2.67 14.56 -12.80
N PHE A 239 1.97 13.49 -13.13
CA PHE A 239 2.60 12.22 -13.49
C PHE A 239 3.22 12.35 -14.88
N GLY A 240 4.48 11.92 -15.03
CA GLY A 240 5.24 12.00 -16.27
C GLY A 240 5.82 13.38 -16.59
N THR A 241 5.72 14.37 -15.68
CA THR A 241 6.27 15.71 -15.90
C THR A 241 7.71 15.88 -15.39
N ALA A 242 8.22 14.90 -14.62
CA ALA A 242 9.58 14.93 -14.13
C ALA A 242 10.56 14.83 -15.33
N PRO A 243 11.56 15.73 -15.43
CA PRO A 243 12.48 15.75 -16.56
C PRO A 243 13.46 14.57 -16.57
N ASP A 244 13.69 13.97 -15.41
CA ASP A 244 14.60 12.86 -15.20
C ASP A 244 14.18 12.07 -13.94
N LEU A 245 14.33 10.75 -14.00
CA LEU A 245 13.88 9.84 -12.95
C LEU A 245 14.79 9.85 -11.72
N ALA A 246 16.09 10.12 -11.89
CA ALA A 246 17.01 10.28 -10.77
C ALA A 246 16.67 11.55 -9.97
N ARG A 247 16.39 12.66 -10.63
CA ARG A 247 15.87 13.88 -10.00
C ARG A 247 14.52 13.64 -9.32
N ALA A 248 13.61 12.90 -9.96
CA ALA A 248 12.33 12.54 -9.35
C ALA A 248 12.53 11.75 -8.04
N HIS A 249 13.49 10.82 -8.00
CA HIS A 249 13.88 10.09 -6.80
C HIS A 249 14.42 11.02 -5.69
N LEU A 250 15.34 11.93 -6.03
CA LEU A 250 15.89 12.88 -5.07
C LEU A 250 14.82 13.81 -4.50
N VAL A 251 13.88 14.27 -5.32
CA VAL A 251 12.74 15.09 -4.86
C VAL A 251 11.83 14.27 -3.95
N ARG A 252 11.47 13.04 -4.31
CA ARG A 252 10.58 12.19 -3.51
C ARG A 252 11.16 11.87 -2.13
N THR A 253 12.46 11.61 -2.06
CA THR A 253 13.15 11.30 -0.80
C THR A 253 13.48 12.54 0.02
N GLY A 254 13.88 13.64 -0.62
CA GLY A 254 14.21 14.90 0.05
C GLY A 254 12.99 15.74 0.48
N ALA A 255 11.84 15.52 -0.16
CA ALA A 255 10.56 16.19 0.13
C ALA A 255 9.45 15.16 0.41
N SER A 256 9.71 14.22 1.33
CA SER A 256 8.70 13.25 1.77
C SER A 256 7.90 13.77 2.96
N ALA A 257 6.60 13.99 2.76
CA ALA A 257 5.69 14.35 3.86
C ALA A 257 5.63 13.25 4.94
N GLY A 258 5.65 11.98 4.54
CA GLY A 258 5.71 10.85 5.48
C GLY A 258 6.97 10.87 6.34
N ALA A 259 8.12 11.24 5.78
CA ALA A 259 9.36 11.39 6.55
C ALA A 259 9.28 12.53 7.58
N GLU A 260 8.59 13.63 7.26
CA GLU A 260 8.37 14.72 8.22
C GLU A 260 7.40 14.31 9.34
N ILE A 261 6.38 13.50 9.05
CA ILE A 261 5.48 12.94 10.08
C ILE A 261 6.27 12.01 11.01
N VAL A 262 7.08 11.10 10.47
CA VAL A 262 7.94 10.18 11.25
C VAL A 262 8.93 10.93 12.16
N ARG A 263 9.40 12.11 11.73
CA ARG A 263 10.34 12.95 12.50
C ARG A 263 9.65 13.88 13.48
N CYS A 264 8.33 14.01 13.42
CA CYS A 264 7.61 14.94 14.28
C CYS A 264 7.73 14.48 15.74
N PRO A 265 8.20 15.34 16.67
CA PRO A 265 8.33 14.98 18.08
C PRO A 265 6.97 14.98 18.82
N HIS A 266 5.95 15.54 18.18
CA HIS A 266 4.61 15.73 18.74
C HIS A 266 3.71 14.57 18.33
N ARG A 267 2.64 14.37 19.11
CA ARG A 267 1.62 13.39 18.75
C ARG A 267 0.94 13.78 17.45
N THR A 268 0.85 12.86 16.50
CA THR A 268 0.19 13.08 15.21
C THR A 268 -1.12 12.31 15.12
N VAL A 269 -2.19 12.99 14.71
CA VAL A 269 -3.52 12.38 14.56
C VAL A 269 -4.11 12.71 13.20
N ALA A 270 -4.50 11.70 12.43
CA ALA A 270 -5.24 11.88 11.20
C ALA A 270 -6.73 11.64 11.41
N TYR A 271 -7.57 12.54 10.91
CA TYR A 271 -9.02 12.43 10.90
C TYR A 271 -9.49 12.24 9.45
N LEU A 272 -9.82 11.01 9.10
CA LEU A 272 -10.20 10.59 7.75
C LEU A 272 -11.71 10.65 7.56
N HIS A 273 -12.17 11.07 6.38
CA HIS A 273 -13.57 11.02 5.96
C HIS A 273 -13.70 10.87 4.45
N GLY A 274 -14.83 10.32 4.01
CA GLY A 274 -15.09 10.07 2.60
C GLY A 274 -13.95 9.31 1.91
N ALA A 275 -13.62 9.70 0.67
CA ALA A 275 -12.59 9.02 -0.11
C ALA A 275 -11.16 9.32 0.39
N CYS A 276 -10.40 8.26 0.70
CA CYS A 276 -8.99 8.27 1.08
C CYS A 276 -8.20 7.35 0.13
N VAL A 277 -7.78 7.89 -1.00
CA VAL A 277 -7.21 7.12 -2.12
C VAL A 277 -5.73 7.45 -2.29
N GLY A 278 -4.88 6.45 -2.53
CA GLY A 278 -3.43 6.62 -2.77
C GLY A 278 -2.80 7.53 -1.71
N ALA A 279 -2.08 8.58 -2.13
CA ALA A 279 -1.51 9.60 -1.22
C ALA A 279 -2.46 10.08 -0.10
N GLY A 280 -3.78 10.09 -0.33
CA GLY A 280 -4.81 10.43 0.66
C GLY A 280 -4.93 9.44 1.83
N ILE A 281 -4.48 8.19 1.71
CA ILE A 281 -4.30 7.26 2.84
C ILE A 281 -2.82 7.04 3.17
N GLU A 282 -1.92 7.05 2.16
CA GLU A 282 -0.50 6.77 2.36
C GLU A 282 0.16 7.73 3.35
N ILE A 283 -0.15 9.02 3.27
CA ILE A 283 0.40 10.06 4.14
C ILE A 283 -0.17 9.98 5.57
N PRO A 284 -1.51 10.03 5.78
CA PRO A 284 -2.06 9.99 7.14
C PRO A 284 -1.80 8.67 7.86
N ALA A 285 -1.55 7.56 7.15
CA ALA A 285 -1.19 6.29 7.79
C ALA A 285 0.15 6.35 8.55
N PHE A 286 0.99 7.37 8.35
CA PHE A 286 2.17 7.61 9.19
C PHE A 286 1.84 8.21 10.57
N ALA A 287 0.65 8.77 10.76
CA ALA A 287 0.27 9.38 12.03
C ALA A 287 0.27 8.33 13.16
N ASP A 288 0.52 8.77 14.40
CA ASP A 288 0.46 7.91 15.60
C ASP A 288 -0.94 7.33 15.79
N ARG A 289 -1.97 8.11 15.44
CA ARG A 289 -3.37 7.70 15.49
C ARG A 289 -4.11 8.09 14.22
N VAL A 290 -4.94 7.19 13.71
CA VAL A 290 -5.84 7.41 12.58
C VAL A 290 -7.28 7.16 13.05
N VAL A 291 -8.08 8.21 13.06
CA VAL A 291 -9.51 8.17 13.34
C VAL A 291 -10.25 8.30 12.01
N ALA A 292 -11.25 7.45 11.77
CA ALA A 292 -12.02 7.48 10.54
C ALA A 292 -13.52 7.74 10.79
N ALA A 293 -14.12 8.53 9.92
CA ALA A 293 -15.56 8.66 9.83
C ALA A 293 -16.23 7.35 9.36
N PRO A 294 -17.49 7.10 9.73
CA PRO A 294 -18.22 5.91 9.28
C PRO A 294 -18.34 5.80 7.75
N ASP A 295 -18.23 6.91 7.02
CA ASP A 295 -18.33 6.98 5.56
C ASP A 295 -16.98 6.84 4.84
N VAL A 296 -15.89 6.51 5.56
CA VAL A 296 -14.57 6.40 4.93
C VAL A 296 -14.54 5.27 3.91
N ALA A 297 -13.91 5.55 2.76
CA ALA A 297 -13.62 4.57 1.71
C ALA A 297 -12.14 4.68 1.32
N ILE A 298 -11.37 3.65 1.66
CA ILE A 298 -9.90 3.65 1.52
C ILE A 298 -9.48 2.78 0.33
N GLN A 299 -8.54 3.24 -0.50
CA GLN A 299 -8.08 2.48 -1.67
C GLN A 299 -6.62 2.78 -2.02
N LEU A 300 -5.90 1.77 -2.52
CA LEU A 300 -4.57 1.89 -3.13
C LEU A 300 -4.62 1.42 -4.59
N PRO A 301 -4.94 2.30 -5.57
CA PRO A 301 -5.18 1.91 -6.95
C PRO A 301 -3.93 1.93 -7.86
N GLU A 302 -2.73 2.13 -7.30
CA GLU A 302 -1.51 2.47 -8.05
C GLU A 302 -1.10 1.42 -9.08
N LEU A 303 -1.43 0.15 -8.83
CA LEU A 303 -1.11 -0.93 -9.76
C LEU A 303 -1.74 -0.68 -11.15
N ARG A 304 -2.93 -0.08 -11.21
CA ARG A 304 -3.63 0.25 -12.47
C ARG A 304 -2.89 1.30 -13.33
N LEU A 305 -1.93 1.98 -12.73
CA LEU A 305 -1.06 2.94 -13.39
C LEU A 305 0.27 2.28 -13.81
N GLY A 306 0.48 0.99 -13.54
CA GLY A 306 1.77 0.32 -13.68
C GLY A 306 2.76 0.72 -12.58
N LEU A 307 2.27 1.11 -11.40
CA LEU A 307 3.07 1.66 -10.31
C LEU A 307 2.78 0.94 -8.98
N VAL A 308 3.61 1.22 -7.98
CA VAL A 308 3.35 0.90 -6.57
C VAL A 308 2.95 2.20 -5.83
N PRO A 309 2.38 2.12 -4.61
CA PRO A 309 2.28 3.29 -3.74
C PRO A 309 3.61 4.03 -3.64
N GLY A 310 3.56 5.37 -3.72
CA GLY A 310 4.75 6.20 -3.94
C GLY A 310 4.83 7.46 -3.08
N ALA A 311 3.85 7.66 -2.20
CA ALA A 311 3.82 8.70 -1.17
C ALA A 311 4.11 8.13 0.23
N GLY A 312 4.66 6.92 0.31
CA GLY A 312 4.99 6.17 1.51
C GLY A 312 4.04 5.02 1.84
N GLY A 313 3.08 4.68 0.97
CA GLY A 313 2.07 3.67 1.23
C GLY A 313 2.61 2.28 1.49
N THR A 314 3.70 1.88 0.83
CA THR A 314 4.33 0.58 1.08
C THR A 314 5.08 0.54 2.41
N VAL A 315 5.21 1.69 3.07
CA VAL A 315 5.84 1.87 4.37
C VAL A 315 4.79 2.01 5.47
N SER A 316 3.91 3.01 5.38
CA SER A 316 2.95 3.39 6.41
C SER A 316 1.80 2.41 6.55
N VAL A 317 1.12 2.10 5.44
CA VAL A 317 -0.01 1.14 5.42
C VAL A 317 0.50 -0.23 5.84
N THR A 318 1.63 -0.67 5.30
CA THR A 318 2.28 -1.94 5.67
C THR A 318 2.60 -2.06 7.16
N ARG A 319 3.03 -0.98 7.82
CA ARG A 319 3.28 -1.00 9.26
C ARG A 319 2.02 -1.11 10.11
N ARG A 320 0.88 -0.62 9.59
CA ARG A 320 -0.42 -0.73 10.26
C ARG A 320 -1.06 -2.11 10.09
N ILE A 321 -1.10 -2.64 8.86
CA ILE A 321 -1.88 -3.85 8.55
C ILE A 321 -1.05 -5.06 8.11
N GLY A 322 0.27 -4.93 8.08
CA GLY A 322 1.19 -5.96 7.60
C GLY A 322 1.20 -6.05 6.07
N ARG A 323 2.28 -6.63 5.52
CA ARG A 323 2.49 -6.64 4.07
C ARG A 323 1.40 -7.37 3.28
N ARG A 324 0.77 -8.38 3.85
CA ARG A 324 -0.16 -9.25 3.10
C ARG A 324 -1.47 -8.56 2.79
N ARG A 325 -2.01 -7.84 3.77
CA ARG A 325 -3.18 -6.98 3.57
C ARG A 325 -2.85 -5.80 2.65
N THR A 326 -1.66 -5.19 2.79
CA THR A 326 -1.22 -4.15 1.85
C THR A 326 -1.12 -4.68 0.42
N ALA A 327 -0.49 -5.84 0.22
CA ALA A 327 -0.37 -6.47 -1.09
C ALA A 327 -1.75 -6.73 -1.69
N TRP A 328 -2.68 -7.30 -0.91
CA TRP A 328 -4.07 -7.47 -1.35
C TRP A 328 -4.72 -6.15 -1.79
N MET A 329 -4.63 -5.09 -0.98
CA MET A 329 -5.22 -3.79 -1.32
C MET A 329 -4.68 -3.22 -2.62
N VAL A 330 -3.36 -3.25 -2.82
CA VAL A 330 -2.71 -2.70 -4.01
C VAL A 330 -2.97 -3.57 -5.25
N LEU A 331 -2.87 -4.90 -5.11
CA LEU A 331 -3.07 -5.83 -6.22
C LEU A 331 -4.51 -5.78 -6.74
N THR A 332 -5.48 -5.76 -5.84
CA THR A 332 -6.90 -5.79 -6.24
C THR A 332 -7.47 -4.41 -6.52
N GLY A 333 -6.91 -3.36 -5.90
CA GLY A 333 -7.47 -2.02 -5.90
C GLY A 333 -8.87 -1.96 -5.29
N VAL A 334 -9.24 -2.88 -4.39
CA VAL A 334 -10.56 -2.83 -3.74
C VAL A 334 -10.68 -1.66 -2.77
N PHE A 335 -11.91 -1.20 -2.54
CA PHE A 335 -12.20 -0.28 -1.46
C PHE A 335 -12.29 -1.03 -0.13
N LEU A 336 -11.68 -0.43 0.90
CA LEU A 336 -11.78 -0.87 2.28
C LEU A 336 -12.64 0.15 3.04
N GLU A 337 -13.79 -0.30 3.52
CA GLU A 337 -14.73 0.53 4.30
C GLU A 337 -14.36 0.56 5.79
N ALA A 338 -14.92 1.53 6.53
CA ALA A 338 -14.62 1.77 7.95
C ALA A 338 -14.58 0.51 8.82
N PRO A 339 -15.58 -0.41 8.77
CA PRO A 339 -15.56 -1.60 9.63
C PRO A 339 -14.39 -2.54 9.32
N ALA A 340 -14.03 -2.69 8.05
CA ALA A 340 -12.92 -3.55 7.65
C ALA A 340 -11.58 -2.89 7.94
N ALA A 341 -11.46 -1.59 7.72
CA ALA A 341 -10.28 -0.80 8.07
C ALA A 341 -9.97 -0.88 9.57
N LEU A 342 -11.00 -0.79 10.43
CA LEU A 342 -10.87 -0.94 11.87
C LEU A 342 -10.45 -2.36 12.26
N ARG A 343 -11.11 -3.39 11.71
CA ARG A 343 -10.75 -4.80 11.98
C ARG A 343 -9.32 -5.13 11.57
N TRP A 344 -8.81 -4.50 10.51
CA TRP A 344 -7.45 -4.73 10.04
C TRP A 344 -6.40 -3.94 10.82
N GLY A 345 -6.80 -2.92 11.58
CA GLY A 345 -5.89 -1.99 12.27
C GLY A 345 -5.35 -0.88 11.36
N LEU A 346 -5.94 -0.67 10.18
CA LEU A 346 -5.56 0.46 9.33
C LEU A 346 -5.98 1.80 9.96
N VAL A 347 -7.10 1.78 10.67
CA VAL A 347 -7.59 2.90 11.48
C VAL A 347 -7.75 2.42 12.92
N ASP A 348 -7.51 3.31 13.87
CA ASP A 348 -7.50 3.03 15.31
C ASP A 348 -8.88 3.22 15.94
N GLU A 349 -9.73 4.04 15.32
CA GLU A 349 -11.08 4.35 15.79
C GLU A 349 -12.00 4.68 14.61
N VAL A 350 -13.29 4.34 14.75
CA VAL A 350 -14.36 4.85 13.88
C VAL A 350 -15.27 5.75 14.70
N ALA A 351 -15.29 7.05 14.38
CA ALA A 351 -16.05 8.07 15.08
C ALA A 351 -16.47 9.20 14.12
N ALA A 352 -17.45 10.02 14.49
CA ALA A 352 -17.79 11.20 13.68
C ALA A 352 -16.56 12.12 13.53
N PRO A 353 -16.40 12.83 12.39
CA PRO A 353 -15.31 13.78 12.21
C PRO A 353 -15.28 14.80 13.37
N GLY A 354 -14.10 15.00 13.94
CA GLY A 354 -13.85 15.98 15.00
C GLY A 354 -13.63 17.40 14.48
#